data_AF-A0A969C4W7-F1
#
_entry.id   AF-A0A969C4W7-F1
#
_cell.length_a   1.000
_cell.length_b   1.000
_cell.length_c   1.000
_cell.angle_alpha   90.00
_cell.angle_beta   90.00
_cell.angle_gamma   90.00
#
_symmetry.space_group_name_H-M   'P 1'
#
loop_
_entity.id
_entity.type
_entity.pdbx_description
1 polymer ?
#
loop_
_entity_poly.entity_id
_entity_poly.type
_entity_poly.pdbx_seq_one_letter_code
_entity_poly.pdbx_strand_id
1 'polypeptide(L)' 'MGIQPILAVGQPFDPHFHEAVATVPTAELPPNTVIEELLRGYRIDDKVIRASMVKVSS' A
#
# COMPACT_ATOMS: atom_id res chain seq x y z
N MET A 1 -23.63 3.44 -0.16
CA MET A 1 -22.54 3.46 -1.16
C MET A 1 -21.34 4.11 -0.47
N GLY A 2 -20.30 3.35 -0.10
CA GLY A 2 -19.26 3.80 0.85
C GLY A 2 -17.87 3.18 0.61
N ILE A 3 -17.63 2.62 -0.58
CA ILE A 3 -16.33 2.04 -0.92
C ILE A 3 -15.36 3.18 -1.26
N GLN A 4 -14.24 3.25 -0.55
CA GLN A 4 -13.18 4.21 -0.75
C GLN A 4 -11.89 3.49 -1.19
N PRO A 5 -11.12 4.08 -2.12
CA PRO A 5 -9.80 3.55 -2.45
C PRO A 5 -8.84 3.73 -1.27
N ILE A 6 -7.90 2.79 -1.14
CA ILE A 6 -6.78 2.91 -0.22
C ILE A 6 -5.69 3.71 -0.93
N LEU A 7 -5.21 4.79 -0.31
CA LEU A 7 -4.08 5.55 -0.82
C LEU A 7 -2.79 4.90 -0.34
N ALA A 8 -2.06 4.27 -1.26
CA ALA A 8 -0.87 3.50 -0.91
C ALA A 8 0.44 4.23 -1.25
N VAL A 9 0.61 4.74 -2.47
CA VAL A 9 1.89 5.32 -2.93
C VAL A 9 2.33 6.50 -2.06
N GLY A 10 3.59 6.46 -1.61
CA GLY A 10 4.19 7.47 -0.74
C GLY A 10 3.79 7.38 0.73
N GLN A 11 2.89 6.45 1.10
CA GLN A 11 2.57 6.17 2.50
C GLN A 11 3.52 5.10 3.07
N PRO A 12 3.71 5.06 4.40
CA PRO A 12 4.31 3.91 5.07
C PRO A 12 3.53 2.63 4.77
N PHE A 13 4.25 1.52 4.63
CA PHE A 13 3.64 0.21 4.53
C PHE A 13 2.87 -0.13 5.81
N ASP A 14 1.66 -0.67 5.64
CA ASP A 14 0.78 -1.09 6.73
C ASP A 14 0.13 -2.40 6.30
N PRO A 15 0.44 -3.54 6.94
CA PRO A 15 -0.12 -4.84 6.56
C PRO A 15 -1.64 -4.94 6.70
N HIS A 16 -2.30 -4.01 7.41
CA HIS A 16 -3.77 -3.98 7.47
C HIS A 16 -4.38 -3.49 6.14
N PHE A 17 -3.70 -2.58 5.44
CA PHE A 17 -4.21 -1.93 4.22
C PHE A 17 -3.44 -2.32 2.97
N HIS A 18 -2.23 -2.87 3.12
CA HIS A 18 -1.27 -3.11 2.06
C HIS A 18 -0.75 -4.55 2.09
N GLU A 19 -0.56 -5.11 0.91
CA GLU A 19 0.07 -6.41 0.68
C GLU A 19 1.37 -6.17 -0.10
N ALA A 20 2.52 -6.30 0.57
CA ALA A 20 3.82 -6.11 -0.06
C ALA A 20 4.18 -7.36 -0.88
N VAL A 21 4.20 -7.22 -2.21
CA VAL A 21 4.53 -8.33 -3.12
C VAL A 21 5.98 -8.29 -3.60
N ALA A 22 6.66 -7.17 -3.42
CA ALA A 22 8.09 -7.03 -3.68
C ALA A 22 8.71 -5.91 -2.84
N THR A 23 10.01 -6.01 -2.63
CA THR A 23 10.83 -4.98 -1.98
C THR A 23 11.87 -4.48 -2.96
N VAL A 24 12.03 -3.17 -3.07
CA VAL A 24 12.95 -2.51 -4.00
C VAL A 24 14.03 -1.77 -3.21
N PRO A 25 15.31 -2.10 -3.41
CA PRO A 25 16.41 -1.35 -2.82
C PRO A 25 16.45 0.07 -3.39
N THR A 26 16.36 1.08 -2.53
CA THR A 26 16.47 2.48 -2.95
C THR A 26 17.00 3.35 -1.82
N ALA A 27 17.82 4.35 -2.17
CA ALA A 27 18.29 5.38 -1.24
C ALA A 27 17.41 6.65 -1.29
N GLU A 28 16.42 6.69 -2.18
CA GLU A 28 15.58 7.87 -2.41
C GLU A 28 14.45 8.01 -1.40
N LEU A 29 13.99 6.88 -0.84
CA LEU A 29 12.85 6.83 0.08
C LEU A 29 13.25 6.14 1.39
N PRO A 30 12.64 6.53 2.53
CA PRO A 30 12.83 5.82 3.80
C PRO A 30 12.43 4.34 3.66
N PRO A 31 13.08 3.41 4.40
CA PRO A 31 12.68 2.00 4.41
C PRO A 31 11.19 1.82 4.78
N ASN A 32 10.55 0.77 4.26
CA ASN A 32 9.13 0.47 4.45
C ASN A 32 8.17 1.55 3.93
N THR A 33 8.55 2.29 2.90
CA THR A 33 7.65 3.23 2.20
C THR A 33 7.10 2.57 0.95
N VAL A 34 5.81 2.73 0.66
CA VAL A 34 5.22 2.24 -0.59
C VAL A 34 5.73 3.09 -1.75
N ILE A 35 6.45 2.44 -2.67
CA ILE A 35 7.02 3.07 -3.86
C ILE A 35 6.03 3.01 -5.02
N GLU A 36 5.32 1.89 -5.15
CA GLU A 36 4.45 1.60 -6.29
C GLU A 36 3.23 0.80 -5.86
N GLU A 37 2.05 1.18 -6.36
CA GLU A 37 0.81 0.41 -6.23
C GLU A 37 0.58 -0.38 -7.52
N LEU A 38 0.61 -1.70 -7.43
CA LEU A 38 0.36 -2.62 -8.55
C LEU A 38 -1.13 -2.90 -8.72
N LEU A 39 -1.86 -2.99 -7.61
CA LEU A 39 -3.30 -3.14 -7.61
C LEU A 39 -3.91 -2.29 -6.52
N ARG A 40 -4.88 -1.46 -6.91
CA ARG A 40 -5.60 -0.61 -5.98
C ARG A 40 -6.45 -1.41 -5.00
N GLY A 41 -6.21 -1.17 -3.72
CA GLY A 41 -7.01 -1.65 -2.61
C GLY A 41 -8.24 -0.78 -2.38
N TYR A 42 -9.23 -1.35 -1.70
CA TYR A 42 -10.48 -0.69 -1.38
C TYR A 42 -10.93 -1.06 0.04
N ARG A 43 -11.54 -0.10 0.71
CA ARG A 43 -12.15 -0.24 2.03
C ARG A 43 -13.57 0.28 2.03
N ILE A 44 -14.38 -0.17 2.98
CA ILE A 44 -15.67 0.42 3.31
C ILE A 44 -15.64 0.75 4.79
N ASP A 45 -15.83 2.02 5.12
CA ASP A 45 -15.57 2.55 6.47
C ASP A 45 -14.16 2.12 6.95
N ASP A 46 -14.07 1.41 8.08
CA ASP A 46 -12.81 0.90 8.64
C ASP A 46 -12.46 -0.52 8.19
N LYS A 47 -13.31 -1.15 7.37
CA LYS A 47 -13.11 -2.54 6.92
C LYS A 47 -12.44 -2.57 5.55
N VAL A 48 -11.29 -3.22 5.48
CA VAL A 48 -10.60 -3.51 4.22
C VAL A 48 -11.37 -4.60 3.46
N ILE A 49 -11.77 -4.28 2.23
CA ILE A 49 -12.38 -5.23 1.30
C ILE A 49 -11.28 -5.97 0.54
N ARG A 50 -10.24 -5.24 0.14
CA ARG A 50 -9.05 -5.77 -0.52
C ARG A 50 -7.88 -4.83 -0.22
N ALA A 51 -6.76 -5.39 0.25
CA ALA A 51 -5.54 -4.63 0.43
C ALA A 51 -4.97 -4.15 -0.92
N SER A 52 -4.25 -3.03 -0.92
CA SER A 52 -3.48 -2.62 -2.11
C SER A 52 -2.27 -3.54 -2.26
N MET A 53 -2.05 -4.11 -3.43
CA MET A 53 -0.80 -4.82 -3.71
C MET A 53 0.28 -3.80 -4.07
N VAL A 54 1.38 -3.81 -3.34
CA VAL A 54 2.38 -2.74 -3.39
C VAL A 54 3.80 -3.27 -3.45
N LYS A 55 4.71 -2.42 -3.95
CA LYS A 55 6.15 -2.56 -3.75
C LYS A 55 6.63 -1.58 -2.70
N VAL A 56 7.51 -2.01 -1.81
CA VAL A 56 8.03 -1.18 -0.71
C VAL A 56 9.53 -0.97 -0.82
N SER A 57 10.05 0.11 -0.25
CA SER A 57 11.49 0.35 -0.14
C SER A 57 12.13 -0.52 0.95
N SER A 58 13.32 -1.05 0.67
CA SER A 58 14.28 -1.54 1.68
C SER A 58 15.43 -0.58 1.83
#